data_AF-A0A9E0XJ55-F1
#
_entry.id   AF-A0A9E0XJ55-F1
#
_cell.length_a   1.000
_cell.length_b   1.000
_cell.length_c   1.000
_cell.angle_alpha   90.00
_cell.angle_beta   90.00
_cell.angle_gamma   90.00
#
_symmetry.space_group_name_H-M   'P 1'
#
loop_
_entity.id
_entity.type
_entity.pdbx_description
1 polymer ?
#
loop_
_entity_poly.entity_id
_entity_poly.type
_entity_poly.pdbx_seq_one_letter_code
_entity_poly.pdbx_strand_id
1 'polypeptide(L)'
;MALTIVIVLFVTLAGLVFLGRVSYTREHNEKANGTYALKYVWVEDDGSVRRLNPDEVEYLNTQFHPGDGARPYIKSNYATRSPDGRMSGFLPRAKLPSYIVVK
;
A
#
# COMPACT_ATOMS: atom_id res chain seq x y z
N MET A 1 20.06 -36.10 -2.98
CA MET A 1 18.69 -35.54 -2.88
C MET A 1 18.53 -34.57 -1.71
N ALA A 2 18.82 -34.95 -0.47
CA ALA A 2 18.64 -34.06 0.70
C ALA A 2 19.44 -32.74 0.62
N LEU A 3 20.72 -32.80 0.24
CA LEU A 3 21.56 -31.59 0.09
C LEU A 3 21.00 -30.61 -0.97
N THR A 4 20.53 -31.13 -2.10
CA THR A 4 19.92 -30.32 -3.16
C THR A 4 18.67 -29.60 -2.68
N ILE A 5 17.81 -30.29 -1.91
CA ILE A 5 16.60 -29.71 -1.31
C ILE A 5 16.97 -28.58 -0.33
N VAL A 6 17.97 -28.80 0.53
CA VAL A 6 18.44 -27.77 1.48
C VAL A 6 18.96 -26.53 0.75
N ILE A 7 19.76 -26.71 -0.30
CA ILE A 7 20.27 -25.58 -1.09
C ILE A 7 19.12 -24.80 -1.73
N VAL A 8 18.14 -25.49 -2.32
CA VAL A 8 16.96 -24.84 -2.92
C VAL A 8 16.17 -24.05 -1.86
N LEU A 9 15.97 -24.60 -0.66
CA LEU A 9 15.30 -23.89 0.44
C LEU A 9 16.07 -22.63 0.88
N PHE A 10 17.39 -22.71 1.00
CA PHE A 10 18.19 -21.53 1.34
C PHE A 10 18.15 -20.44 0.27
N VAL A 11 18.28 -20.82 -1.00
CA VAL A 11 18.22 -19.87 -2.12
C VAL A 11 16.85 -19.21 -2.22
N THR A 12 15.77 -20.00 -2.07
CA THR A 12 14.40 -19.45 -2.09
C THR A 12 14.15 -18.50 -0.91
N LEU A 13 14.56 -18.87 0.31
CA LEU A 13 14.44 -17.99 1.48
C LEU A 13 15.25 -16.69 1.31
N ALA A 14 16.49 -16.79 0.83
CA ALA A 14 17.34 -15.63 0.56
C ALA A 14 16.73 -14.71 -0.51
N GLY A 15 16.14 -15.30 -1.55
CA GLY A 15 15.39 -14.58 -2.59
C GLY A 15 14.20 -13.80 -2.00
N LEU A 16 13.40 -14.43 -1.14
CA LEU A 16 12.27 -13.77 -0.48
C LEU A 16 12.71 -12.61 0.42
N VAL A 17 13.77 -12.80 1.21
CA VAL A 17 14.34 -11.74 2.07
C VAL A 17 14.85 -10.57 1.23
N PHE A 18 15.54 -10.86 0.13
CA PHE A 18 16.05 -9.84 -0.78
C PHE A 18 14.91 -9.03 -1.43
N LEU A 19 13.88 -9.70 -1.95
CA LEU A 19 12.71 -9.05 -2.53
C LEU A 19 11.97 -8.17 -1.50
N GLY A 20 11.83 -8.68 -0.26
CA GLY A 20 11.25 -7.93 0.85
C GLY A 20 12.05 -6.65 1.15
N ARG A 21 13.38 -6.75 1.23
CA ARG A 21 14.28 -5.61 1.46
C ARG A 21 14.18 -4.56 0.36
N VAL A 22 14.20 -4.99 -0.91
CA VAL A 22 14.06 -4.07 -2.07
C VAL A 22 12.72 -3.32 -2.01
N SER A 23 11.64 -4.04 -1.72
CA SER A 23 10.29 -3.44 -1.63
C SER A 23 10.20 -2.43 -0.49
N TYR A 24 10.71 -2.79 0.69
CA TYR A 24 10.76 -1.91 1.86
C TYR A 24 11.57 -0.63 1.59
N THR A 25 12.77 -0.76 1.02
CA THR A 25 13.62 0.41 0.73
C THR A 25 12.97 1.34 -0.30
N ARG A 26 12.28 0.81 -1.30
CA ARG A 26 11.54 1.63 -2.27
C ARG A 26 10.45 2.45 -1.59
N GLU A 27 9.57 1.81 -0.83
CA GLU A 27 8.50 2.52 -0.11
C GLU A 27 9.08 3.56 0.86
N HIS A 28 10.11 3.20 1.62
CA HIS A 28 10.78 4.10 2.56
C HIS A 28 11.33 5.36 1.86
N ASN A 29 12.00 5.18 0.73
CA ASN A 29 12.54 6.29 -0.06
C ASN A 29 11.44 7.15 -0.68
N GLU A 30 10.37 6.54 -1.20
CA GLU A 30 9.24 7.27 -1.77
C GLU A 30 8.53 8.12 -0.72
N LYS A 31 8.35 7.58 0.50
CA LYS A 31 7.80 8.29 1.65
C LYS A 31 8.69 9.46 2.08
N ALA A 32 9.99 9.22 2.21
CA ALA A 32 10.97 10.27 2.53
C ALA A 32 10.99 11.40 1.49
N ASN A 33 10.77 11.07 0.21
CA ASN A 33 10.70 12.06 -0.88
C ASN A 33 9.30 12.67 -1.08
N GLY A 34 8.31 12.31 -0.25
CA GLY A 34 6.93 12.82 -0.35
C GLY A 34 6.12 12.28 -1.55
N THR A 35 6.62 11.27 -2.26
CA THR A 35 6.02 10.76 -3.51
C THR A 35 5.12 9.55 -3.31
N TYR A 36 5.17 8.89 -2.15
CA TYR A 36 4.39 7.68 -1.89
C TYR A 36 2.88 7.93 -2.01
N ALA A 37 2.40 9.02 -1.41
CA ALA A 37 0.99 9.42 -1.44
C ALA A 37 0.43 9.67 -2.85
N LEU A 38 1.26 10.06 -3.83
CA LEU A 38 0.82 10.38 -5.20
C LEU A 38 0.23 9.17 -5.95
N LYS A 39 0.49 7.96 -5.45
CA LYS A 39 -0.02 6.71 -6.00
C LYS A 39 -1.44 6.38 -5.52
N TYR A 40 -2.00 7.18 -4.62
CA TYR A 40 -3.27 6.91 -3.95
C TYR A 40 -4.32 7.99 -4.25
N VAL A 41 -5.56 7.61 -4.06
CA VAL A 41 -6.75 8.47 -4.08
C VAL A 41 -7.61 8.16 -2.86
N TRP A 42 -8.48 9.08 -2.48
CA TRP A 42 -9.47 8.86 -1.44
C TRP A 42 -10.79 8.45 -2.08
N VAL A 43 -11.35 7.34 -1.62
CA VAL A 43 -12.73 6.92 -1.94
C VAL A 43 -13.61 7.42 -0.82
N GLU A 44 -14.74 8.05 -1.17
CA GLU A 44 -15.76 8.48 -0.22
C GLU A 44 -16.79 7.37 0.03
N ASP A 45 -17.64 7.55 1.04
CA ASP A 45 -18.65 6.55 1.40
C ASP A 45 -19.73 6.34 0.32
N ASP A 46 -19.97 7.36 -0.51
CA ASP A 46 -20.87 7.28 -1.67
C ASP A 46 -20.21 6.63 -2.91
N GLY A 47 -18.93 6.27 -2.82
CA GLY A 47 -18.12 5.72 -3.90
C GLY A 47 -17.50 6.77 -4.83
N SER A 48 -17.77 8.05 -4.63
CA SER A 48 -17.05 9.10 -5.35
C SER A 48 -15.57 9.08 -4.95
N VAL A 49 -14.70 9.54 -5.86
CA VAL A 49 -13.26 9.48 -5.67
C VAL A 49 -12.66 10.85 -5.87
N ARG A 50 -11.78 11.26 -4.96
CA ARG A 50 -11.09 12.54 -5.00
C ARG A 50 -9.59 12.40 -4.82
N ARG A 51 -8.88 13.46 -5.20
CA ARG A 51 -7.48 13.63 -4.80
C ARG A 51 -7.34 13.74 -3.29
N LEU A 52 -6.16 13.36 -2.82
CA LEU A 52 -5.79 13.52 -1.41
C LEU A 52 -5.65 15.01 -1.08
N ASN A 53 -6.09 15.40 0.11
CA ASN A 53 -5.81 16.71 0.67
C ASN A 53 -4.37 16.75 1.26
N PRO A 54 -3.84 17.93 1.62
CA PRO A 54 -2.48 18.04 2.14
C PRO A 54 -2.19 17.16 3.37
N ASP A 55 -3.13 17.10 4.32
CA ASP A 55 -2.97 16.33 5.56
C ASP A 55 -2.93 14.82 5.27
N GLU A 56 -3.73 14.33 4.33
CA GLU A 56 -3.73 12.94 3.87
C GLU A 56 -2.44 12.58 3.12
N VAL A 57 -1.90 13.52 2.35
CA VAL A 57 -0.59 13.37 1.69
C VAL A 57 0.50 13.22 2.74
N GLU A 58 0.52 14.09 3.75
CA GLU A 58 1.47 14.00 4.86
C GLU A 58 1.31 12.67 5.63
N TYR A 59 0.08 12.29 5.94
CA TYR A 59 -0.24 11.05 6.65
C TYR A 59 0.25 9.81 5.89
N LEU A 60 0.00 9.69 4.58
CA LEU A 60 0.47 8.54 3.80
C LEU A 60 2.00 8.50 3.65
N ASN A 61 2.65 9.66 3.59
CA ASN A 61 4.11 9.76 3.52
C ASN A 61 4.79 9.54 4.88
N THR A 62 4.04 9.52 5.98
CA THR A 62 4.58 9.25 7.31
C THR A 62 5.14 7.83 7.40
N GLN A 63 6.30 7.71 8.05
CA GLN A 63 6.88 6.42 8.39
C GLN A 63 6.25 5.87 9.66
N PHE A 64 5.64 4.70 9.56
CA PHE A 64 5.04 4.01 10.69
C PHE A 64 5.88 2.81 11.07
N HIS A 65 5.99 2.56 12.37
CA HIS A 65 6.56 1.31 12.85
C HIS A 65 5.63 0.13 12.45
N PRO A 66 6.15 -1.08 12.15
CA PRO A 66 5.30 -2.20 11.73
C PRO A 66 4.19 -2.57 12.73
N GLY A 67 4.46 -2.39 14.02
CA GLY A 67 3.50 -2.62 15.12
C GLY A 67 2.66 -1.40 15.50
N ASP A 68 2.72 -0.31 14.73
CA ASP A 68 1.93 0.89 14.97
C ASP A 68 0.47 0.67 14.54
N GLY A 69 -0.48 0.93 15.44
CA GLY A 69 -1.92 0.84 15.18
C GLY A 69 -2.45 2.01 14.33
N ALA A 70 -1.71 3.12 14.25
CA ALA A 70 -2.09 4.29 13.47
C ALA A 70 -1.72 4.18 11.98
N ARG A 71 -1.34 3.00 11.50
CA ARG A 71 -1.00 2.77 10.09
C ARG A 71 -2.21 3.02 9.19
N PRO A 72 -2.01 3.63 8.01
CA PRO A 72 -3.10 3.88 7.09
C PRO A 72 -3.70 2.56 6.60
N TYR A 73 -5.03 2.48 6.62
CA TYR A 73 -5.75 1.40 5.97
C TYR A 73 -5.76 1.62 4.46
N ILE A 74 -5.10 0.74 3.71
CA ILE A 74 -5.06 0.76 2.25
C ILE A 74 -6.02 -0.30 1.70
N LYS A 75 -7.01 0.14 0.93
CA LYS A 75 -7.98 -0.75 0.28
C LYS A 75 -7.28 -1.68 -0.72
N SER A 76 -7.66 -2.95 -0.68
CA SER A 76 -7.15 -3.96 -1.61
C SER A 76 -7.76 -3.85 -3.02
N ASN A 77 -8.97 -3.32 -3.14
CA ASN A 77 -9.65 -2.95 -4.39
C ASN A 77 -10.77 -1.92 -4.07
N TYR A 78 -11.37 -1.34 -5.11
CA TYR A 78 -12.39 -0.29 -4.96
C TYR A 78 -13.62 -0.76 -4.14
N ALA A 79 -14.10 -1.98 -4.37
CA ALA A 79 -15.32 -2.51 -3.75
C ALA A 79 -15.13 -2.99 -2.29
N THR A 80 -13.89 -3.17 -1.83
CA THR A 80 -13.60 -3.63 -0.47
C THR A 80 -14.14 -2.65 0.57
N ARG A 81 -14.99 -3.12 1.47
CA ARG A 81 -15.44 -2.33 2.63
C ARG A 81 -14.54 -2.55 3.84
N SER A 82 -14.44 -1.54 4.70
CA SER A 82 -13.82 -1.69 6.02
C SER A 82 -14.67 -2.61 6.92
N PRO A 83 -14.14 -3.08 8.07
CA PRO A 83 -14.87 -3.98 8.97
C PRO A 83 -16.19 -3.40 9.51
N ASP A 84 -16.30 -2.07 9.63
CA ASP A 84 -17.52 -1.34 10.00
C ASP A 84 -18.46 -1.08 8.80
N GLY A 85 -18.14 -1.62 7.63
CA GLY A 85 -19.00 -1.58 6.44
C GLY A 85 -18.84 -0.32 5.58
N ARG A 86 -17.91 0.58 5.91
CA ARG A 86 -17.69 1.82 5.16
C ARG A 86 -17.02 1.56 3.81
N MET A 87 -17.41 2.36 2.81
CA MET A 87 -16.78 2.33 1.49
C MET A 87 -15.55 3.23 1.44
N SER A 88 -15.47 4.23 2.32
CA SER A 88 -14.38 5.20 2.30
C SER A 88 -13.00 4.58 2.61
N GLY A 89 -11.95 5.21 2.08
CA GLY A 89 -10.57 4.82 2.37
C GLY A 89 -9.58 5.09 1.24
N PHE A 90 -8.29 4.93 1.56
CA PHE A 90 -7.21 5.09 0.59
C PHE A 90 -7.18 3.93 -0.40
N LEU A 91 -7.15 4.24 -1.70
CA LEU A 91 -7.08 3.25 -2.78
C LEU A 91 -5.87 3.54 -3.68
N PRO A 92 -5.06 2.53 -4.04
CA PRO A 92 -4.06 2.70 -5.09
C PRO A 92 -4.74 3.09 -6.40
N ARG A 93 -4.29 4.16 -7.05
CA ARG A 93 -4.89 4.68 -8.29
C ARG A 93 -4.92 3.64 -9.42
N ALA A 94 -3.93 2.73 -9.45
CA ALA A 94 -3.88 1.61 -10.39
C ALA A 94 -5.00 0.57 -10.20
N LYS A 95 -5.72 0.60 -9.06
CA LYS A 95 -6.85 -0.28 -8.74
C LYS A 95 -8.20 0.43 -8.86
N LEU A 96 -8.21 1.68 -9.32
CA LEU A 96 -9.43 2.43 -9.59
C LEU A 96 -10.06 1.93 -10.90
N PRO A 97 -11.37 1.59 -10.93
CA PRO A 97 -12.03 1.25 -12.17
C PRO A 97 -11.96 2.40 -13.19
N SER A 98 -11.71 2.08 -14.46
CA SER A 98 -11.45 3.08 -15.51
C SER A 98 -12.62 4.03 -15.79
N TYR A 99 -13.84 3.63 -15.44
CA TYR A 99 -15.05 4.45 -15.60
C TYR A 99 -15.29 5.43 -14.44
N ILE A 100 -14.50 5.36 -13.37
CA ILE A 100 -14.61 6.29 -12.24
C ILE A 100 -13.69 7.50 -12.46
N VAL A 101 -14.29 8.68 -12.45
CA VAL A 101 -13.56 9.95 -12.60
C VAL A 101 -13.09 10.42 -11.22
N VAL A 102 -11.81 10.81 -11.14
CA VAL A 102 -11.23 11.43 -9.94
C VAL A 102 -11.54 12.93 -9.95
N LYS A 103 -12.21 13.39 -8.90
CA LYS A 103 -12.49 14.81 -8.65
C LYS A 103 -11.32 15.52 -7.97
#